data_AF-A0A396IHA3-F1
#
_entry.id   AF-A0A396IHA3-F1
#
_cell.length_a   1.000
_cell.length_b   1.000
_cell.length_c   1.000
_cell.angle_alpha   90.00
_cell.angle_beta   90.00
_cell.angle_gamma   90.00
#
_symmetry.space_group_name_H-M   'P 1'
#
loop_
_entity.id
_entity.type
_entity.pdbx_description
1 polymer ?
#
loop_
_entity_poly.entity_id
_entity_poly.type
_entity_poly.pdbx_seq_one_letter_code
_entity_poly.pdbx_strand_id
1 'polypeptide(L)'
;MPVLFSTDSFGDDVETFVFSSRGSRLISRSVSREDLAHRLQRHVPRFFMSLTENEILQLVELLITKFKWLKESPSEAFPFILTQSVRFRPKKRKTSIY
;
A
#
# COMPACT_ATOMS: atom_id res chain seq x y z
N MET A 1 -15.63 3.06 -6.86
CA MET A 1 -14.21 3.39 -6.63
C MET A 1 -14.13 4.84 -6.22
N PRO A 2 -13.65 5.16 -5.01
CA PRO A 2 -13.45 6.53 -4.54
C PRO A 2 -12.58 7.33 -5.52
N VAL A 3 -12.96 8.59 -5.78
CA VAL A 3 -12.19 9.50 -6.66
C VAL A 3 -10.74 9.66 -6.19
N LEU A 4 -10.52 9.54 -4.88
CA LEU A 4 -9.19 9.62 -4.24
C LEU A 4 -8.19 8.62 -4.85
N PHE A 5 -8.61 7.40 -5.14
CA PHE A 5 -7.73 6.32 -5.65
C PHE A 5 -7.32 6.49 -7.11
N SER A 6 -7.88 7.49 -7.79
CA SER A 6 -7.56 7.84 -9.17
C SER A 6 -6.60 9.03 -9.28
N THR A 7 -6.20 9.62 -8.15
CA THR A 7 -5.22 10.72 -8.15
C THR A 7 -3.80 10.17 -8.15
N ASP A 8 -2.95 10.70 -9.03
CA ASP A 8 -1.55 10.27 -9.14
C ASP A 8 -0.79 10.47 -7.82
N SER A 9 -1.09 11.54 -7.08
CA SER A 9 -0.49 11.81 -5.77
C SER A 9 -0.84 10.77 -4.72
N PHE A 10 -2.08 10.28 -4.69
CA PHE A 10 -2.48 9.24 -3.75
C PHE A 10 -1.79 7.91 -4.06
N GLY A 11 -1.71 7.54 -5.34
CA GLY A 11 -0.98 6.34 -5.77
C GLY A 11 0.48 6.38 -5.35
N ASP A 12 1.17 7.50 -5.59
CA ASP A 12 2.57 7.74 -5.18
C ASP A 12 2.78 7.62 -3.67
N ASP A 13 1.85 8.18 -2.87
CA ASP A 13 1.93 8.16 -1.42
C ASP A 13 1.71 6.74 -0.86
N VAL A 14 0.74 6.00 -1.42
CA VAL A 14 0.49 4.60 -1.06
C VAL A 14 1.68 3.73 -1.47
N GLU A 15 2.22 3.90 -2.67
CA GLU A 15 3.42 3.20 -3.15
C GLU A 15 4.58 3.41 -2.18
N THR A 16 4.88 4.67 -1.87
CA THR A 16 5.95 5.06 -0.95
C THR A 16 5.79 4.41 0.42
N PHE A 17 4.56 4.34 0.94
CA PHE A 17 4.28 3.69 2.20
C PHE A 17 4.44 2.16 2.12
N VAL A 18 3.79 1.52 1.15
CA VAL A 18 3.77 0.05 0.96
C VAL A 18 5.19 -0.50 0.85
N PHE A 19 6.07 0.19 0.10
CA PHE A 19 7.48 -0.20 -0.08
C PHE A 19 8.43 0.34 0.99
N SER A 20 7.95 1.10 1.98
CA SER A 20 8.77 1.49 3.14
C SER A 20 9.03 0.29 4.06
N SER A 21 10.06 0.39 4.91
CA SER A 21 10.33 -0.61 5.95
C SER A 21 9.15 -0.82 6.91
N ARG A 22 8.32 0.22 7.09
CA ARG A 22 7.13 0.17 7.95
C ARG A 22 5.96 -0.52 7.26
N GLY A 23 5.64 -0.12 6.02
CA GLY A 23 4.56 -0.73 5.25
C GLY A 23 4.83 -2.20 4.97
N SER A 24 6.04 -2.53 4.52
CA SER A 24 6.46 -3.93 4.30
C SER A 24 6.32 -4.81 5.53
N ARG A 25 6.80 -4.36 6.69
CA ARG A 25 6.65 -5.09 7.96
C ARG A 25 5.18 -5.23 8.39
N LEU A 26 4.35 -4.24 8.10
CA LEU A 26 2.92 -4.28 8.43
C LEU A 26 2.21 -5.33 7.57
N ILE A 27 2.45 -5.29 6.26
CA ILE A 27 1.89 -6.22 5.28
C ILE A 27 2.31 -7.66 5.61
N SER A 28 3.60 -7.89 5.84
CA SER A 28 4.13 -9.24 6.11
C SER A 28 3.68 -9.85 7.44
N ARG A 29 3.04 -9.05 8.31
CA ARG A 29 2.51 -9.49 9.62
C ARG A 29 0.99 -9.55 9.64
N SER A 30 0.35 -9.23 8.53
CA SER A 30 -1.10 -9.24 8.43
C SER A 30 -1.59 -10.66 8.13
N VAL A 31 -2.64 -11.10 8.81
CA VAL A 31 -3.17 -12.47 8.71
C VAL A 31 -4.46 -12.56 7.89
N SER A 32 -5.15 -11.44 7.69
CA SER A 32 -6.34 -11.34 6.83
C SER A 32 -6.40 -9.95 6.17
N ARG A 33 -7.31 -9.78 5.21
CA ARG A 33 -7.51 -8.49 4.53
C ARG A 33 -8.04 -7.43 5.49
N GLU A 34 -8.88 -7.85 6.44
CA GLU A 34 -9.44 -7.02 7.52
C GLU A 34 -8.34 -6.63 8.51
N ASP A 35 -7.48 -7.58 8.93
CA ASP A 35 -6.34 -7.26 9.79
C ASP A 35 -5.38 -6.28 9.10
N LEU A 36 -5.10 -6.48 7.80
CA LEU A 36 -4.32 -5.54 7.00
C LEU A 36 -4.98 -4.16 6.95
N ALA A 37 -6.30 -4.11 6.70
CA ALA A 37 -7.08 -2.88 6.65
C ALA A 37 -7.02 -2.10 7.98
N HIS A 38 -7.29 -2.78 9.09
CA HIS A 38 -7.21 -2.17 10.43
C HIS A 38 -5.80 -1.68 10.75
N ARG A 39 -4.76 -2.44 10.39
CA ARG A 39 -3.37 -2.02 10.58
C ARG A 39 -3.04 -0.78 9.75
N LEU A 40 -3.51 -0.70 8.51
CA LEU A 40 -3.34 0.47 7.64
C LEU A 40 -4.07 1.70 8.20
N GLN A 41 -5.29 1.56 8.70
CA GLN A 41 -6.01 2.65 9.37
C GLN A 41 -5.31 3.14 10.63
N ARG A 42 -4.84 2.20 11.45
CA ARG A 42 -4.27 2.50 12.77
C ARG A 42 -2.85 3.06 12.67
N HIS A 43 -2.14 2.77 11.59
CA HIS A 43 -0.77 3.24 11.39
C HIS A 43 -0.69 4.26 10.26
N VAL A 44 -0.24 5.47 10.63
CA VAL A 44 0.19 6.59 9.76
C VAL A 44 0.74 6.08 8.43
N PRO A 45 0.22 6.56 7.29
CA PRO A 45 -0.08 7.98 6.98
C PRO A 45 -1.50 8.48 7.26
N ARG A 46 -1.65 9.81 7.46
CA ARG A 46 -2.95 10.47 7.75
C ARG A 46 -4.01 10.19 6.68
N PHE A 47 -3.62 9.95 5.43
CA PHE A 47 -4.56 9.67 4.36
C PHE A 47 -5.24 8.31 4.50
N PHE A 48 -4.68 7.34 5.25
CA PHE A 48 -5.42 6.12 5.59
C PHE A 48 -6.42 6.36 6.73
N MET A 49 -6.11 7.26 7.66
CA MET A 49 -7.01 7.59 8.77
C MET A 49 -8.30 8.27 8.32
N SER A 50 -8.27 8.97 7.18
CA SER A 50 -9.46 9.59 6.59
C SER A 50 -10.36 8.62 5.83
N LEU A 51 -9.91 7.39 5.60
CA LEU A 51 -10.69 6.38 4.88
C LEU A 51 -11.54 5.56 5.83
N THR A 52 -12.78 5.31 5.43
CA THR A 52 -13.64 4.32 6.07
C THR A 52 -13.05 2.91 5.93
N GLU A 53 -13.48 2.00 6.79
CA GLU A 53 -13.02 0.60 6.77
C GLU A 53 -13.26 -0.05 5.40
N ASN A 54 -14.43 0.19 4.81
CA ASN A 54 -14.78 -0.32 3.49
C ASN A 54 -13.88 0.27 2.38
N GLU A 55 -13.52 1.55 2.45
CA GLU A 55 -12.61 2.15 1.47
C GLU A 55 -11.20 1.58 1.55
N ILE A 56 -10.71 1.26 2.75
CA ILE A 56 -9.40 0.61 2.90
C ILE A 56 -9.44 -0.85 2.47
N LEU A 57 -10.52 -1.58 2.72
CA LEU A 57 -10.69 -2.92 2.16
C LEU A 57 -10.67 -2.89 0.62
N GLN A 58 -11.34 -1.91 0.01
CA GLN A 58 -11.25 -1.68 -1.43
C GLN A 58 -9.82 -1.33 -1.89
N LEU A 59 -9.08 -0.56 -1.10
CA LEU A 59 -7.68 -0.28 -1.39
C LEU A 59 -6.83 -1.57 -1.36
N VAL A 60 -7.00 -2.42 -0.34
CA VAL A 60 -6.30 -3.71 -0.24
C VAL A 60 -6.58 -4.56 -1.47
N GLU A 61 -7.84 -4.62 -1.90
CA GLU A 61 -8.23 -5.33 -3.13
C GLU A 61 -7.53 -4.74 -4.37
N LEU A 62 -7.45 -3.41 -4.49
CA LEU A 62 -6.73 -2.75 -5.59
C LEU A 62 -5.23 -3.06 -5.56
N LEU A 63 -4.62 -3.09 -4.38
CA LEU A 63 -3.19 -3.42 -4.20
C LEU A 63 -2.85 -4.82 -4.72
N ILE A 64 -3.79 -5.76 -4.57
CA ILE A 64 -3.66 -7.14 -5.05
C ILE A 64 -3.99 -7.25 -6.55
N THR A 65 -5.13 -6.71 -6.97
CA THR A 65 -5.70 -6.96 -8.30
C THR A 65 -5.16 -6.03 -9.38
N LYS A 66 -5.18 -4.72 -9.11
CA LYS A 66 -4.85 -3.67 -10.08
C LYS A 66 -3.38 -3.33 -10.06
N PHE A 67 -2.87 -2.95 -8.88
CA PHE A 67 -1.47 -2.54 -8.73
C PHE A 67 -0.51 -3.73 -8.71
N LYS A 68 -0.99 -4.91 -8.28
CA LYS A 68 -0.19 -6.13 -8.13
C LYS A 68 1.06 -5.91 -7.28
N TRP A 69 0.99 -5.00 -6.31
CA TRP A 69 2.04 -4.77 -5.30
C TRP A 69 1.99 -5.82 -4.20
N LEU A 70 0.82 -6.43 -4.01
CA LEU A 70 0.60 -7.53 -3.09
C LEU A 70 0.27 -8.80 -3.86
N LYS A 71 0.85 -9.91 -3.42
CA LYS A 71 0.42 -11.25 -3.75
C LYS A 71 -0.22 -11.86 -2.50
N GLU A 72 -1.40 -12.42 -2.68
CA GLU A 72 -2.10 -13.17 -1.62
C GLU A 72 -1.86 -14.67 -1.81
N SER A 73 -1.41 -15.34 -0.75
CA SER A 73 -1.16 -16.78 -0.64
C SER A 73 -1.97 -17.32 0.55
N PRO A 74 -3.25 -17.69 0.36
CA PRO A 74 -4.14 -18.08 1.47
C PRO A 74 -3.70 -19.35 2.22
N SER A 75 -2.74 -20.11 1.68
CA SER A 75 -2.17 -21.29 2.34
C SER A 75 -1.08 -20.97 3.38
N GLU A 76 -0.67 -19.70 3.50
CA GLU A 76 0.37 -19.27 4.43
C GLU A 76 -0.22 -18.61 5.68
N ALA A 77 0.48 -18.72 6.82
CA ALA A 77 0.08 -18.06 8.07
C ALA A 77 0.09 -16.52 7.95
N PHE A 78 0.90 -15.98 7.04
CA PHE A 78 0.92 -14.58 6.66
C PHE A 78 0.71 -14.51 5.14
N PRO A 79 -0.54 -14.36 4.68
CA PRO A 79 -0.86 -14.58 3.27
C PRO A 79 -0.39 -13.44 2.37
N PHE A 80 0.18 -12.35 2.87
CA PHE A 80 0.53 -11.19 2.05
C PHE A 80 2.04 -11.08 1.81
N ILE A 81 2.41 -11.14 0.54
CA ILE A 81 3.78 -11.00 0.08
C ILE A 81 3.88 -9.76 -0.81
N LEU A 82 4.84 -8.88 -0.53
CA LEU A 82 5.17 -7.77 -1.42
C LEU A 82 5.83 -8.28 -2.70
N THR A 83 5.34 -7.84 -3.85
CA THR A 83 6.00 -8.13 -5.12
C THR A 83 7.22 -7.21 -5.26
N GLN A 84 8.40 -7.79 -5.52
CA GLN A 84 9.67 -7.05 -5.67
C GLN A 84 9.69 -6.09 -6.88
N SER A 85 8.65 -6.05 -7.72
CA SER A 85 8.72 -5.51 -9.08
C SER A 85 8.56 -3.99 -9.19
N VAL A 86 8.19 -3.30 -8.12
CA VAL A 86 8.37 -1.84 -8.10
C VAL A 86 9.83 -1.59 -7.76
N ARG A 87 10.67 -1.77 -8.79
CA ARG A 87 11.92 -1.03 -8.92
C ARG A 87 11.58 0.36 -8.47
N PHE A 88 12.17 0.80 -7.36
CA PHE A 88 12.37 2.20 -7.06
C PHE A 88 12.54 2.90 -8.40
N ARG A 89 11.53 3.63 -8.90
CA ARG A 89 11.86 4.68 -9.85
C ARG A 89 12.63 5.64 -8.98
N PRO A 90 13.96 5.75 -9.12
CA PRO A 90 14.63 6.82 -8.41
C PRO A 90 13.96 8.08 -8.94
N LYS A 91 13.19 8.79 -8.10
CA LYS A 91 12.78 10.16 -8.42
C LYS A 91 14.10 10.87 -8.70
N LYS A 92 14.37 11.11 -9.99
CA LYS A 92 15.54 11.89 -10.41
C LYS A 92 15.40 13.21 -9.68
N ARG A 93 16.19 13.40 -8.62
CA ARG A 93 16.42 14.71 -8.05
C ARG A 93 16.94 15.54 -9.22
N LYS A 94 16.13 16.47 -9.73
CA LYS A 94 16.65 17.56 -10.55
C LYS A 94 17.43 18.45 -9.58
N THR A 95 18.69 18.10 -9.38
CA THR A 95 19.70 19.05 -8.91
C THR A 95 20.20 19.77 -10.16
N SER A 96 19.87 21.04 -10.28
CA SER A 96 20.59 22.06 -11.06
C SER A 96 20.04 23.38 -10.51
N ILE A 97 20.67 24.10 -9.58
CA ILE A 97 21.97 24.79 -9.67
C ILE A 97 22.38 25.01 -11.13
N TYR A 98 21.96 26.14 -11.69
CA TYR A 98 22.81 27.31 -11.98
C TYR A 98 21.97 28.57 -11.86
#